data_AF-A0A8J1ZZF3-F1
#
_entry.id   AF-A0A8J1ZZF3-F1
#
_cell.length_a   1.000
_cell.length_b   1.000
_cell.length_c   1.000
_cell.angle_alpha   90.00
_cell.angle_beta   90.00
_cell.angle_gamma   90.00
#
_symmetry.space_group_name_H-M   'P 1'
#
loop_
_entity.id
_entity.type
_entity.pdbx_description
1 polymer ?
#
loop_
_entity_poly.entity_id
_entity_poly.type
_entity_poly.pdbx_seq_one_letter_code
_entity_poly.pdbx_strand_id
1 'polypeptide(L)'
;MMGECGHQYTAKLEGMLNDIKTSEDLTKNFLVAHPPTELGVELRLNILTSGYWPASSAPPSSCEIPPSLKPCLDTFRDFYIQKHQGRRLTWNFSQGTAEVRARLSGNKRHELVVSTYQMVLLTCFNGNENALSYADLLSRTKIPIEDFKRHLQSLYANPKCRLLIKTTAGNPNDPADSGSSGSKREPAEGDTFSVNSEFESKLVRVKVPLIRDADPTRIAQDPGVQEGTDMPASVEEDRKHLTEAVIVRIMKSRLVVEHNQLVVEVTKHLQNRFTPTPALIKQRIERLIEREYLERSEKDRKVYNYLA
;
A
#
# COMPACT_ATOMS: atom_id res chain seq x y z
N MET A 1 9.72 23.45 -16.07
CA MET A 1 8.81 22.75 -15.13
C MET A 1 8.71 23.39 -13.75
N MET A 2 9.79 23.75 -13.03
CA MET A 2 9.65 24.42 -11.71
C MET A 2 8.91 25.76 -11.77
N GLY A 3 9.04 26.51 -12.88
CA GLY A 3 8.42 27.84 -13.03
C GLY A 3 6.90 27.83 -13.22
N GLU A 4 6.29 26.69 -13.57
CA GLU A 4 4.87 26.65 -13.97
C GLU A 4 3.93 26.02 -12.92
N CYS A 5 4.44 25.19 -12.00
CA CYS A 5 3.62 24.50 -10.97
C CYS A 5 3.91 24.93 -9.52
N GLY A 6 4.96 25.70 -9.27
CA GLY A 6 5.31 26.19 -7.93
C GLY A 6 5.98 25.15 -7.03
N HIS A 7 6.83 25.62 -6.11
CA HIS A 7 7.72 24.81 -5.26
C HIS A 7 6.99 23.74 -4.41
N GLN A 8 5.75 24.00 -3.99
CA GLN A 8 4.96 23.02 -3.22
C GLN A 8 4.56 21.78 -4.03
N TYR A 9 4.51 21.87 -5.36
CA TYR A 9 4.05 20.77 -6.21
C TYR A 9 5.15 19.75 -6.47
N THR A 10 6.41 20.19 -6.61
CA THR A 10 7.56 19.30 -6.85
C THR A 10 8.21 18.78 -5.56
N ALA A 11 7.99 19.45 -4.42
CA ALA A 11 8.62 19.09 -3.15
C ALA A 11 8.40 17.62 -2.72
N LYS A 12 7.20 17.06 -2.95
CA LYS A 12 6.94 15.63 -2.65
C LYS A 12 7.75 14.71 -3.56
N LEU A 13 7.81 14.98 -4.86
CA LEU A 13 8.57 14.19 -5.84
C LEU A 13 10.08 14.26 -5.58
N GLU A 14 10.58 15.45 -5.26
CA GLU A 14 11.99 15.65 -4.86
C GLU A 14 12.30 14.87 -3.58
N GLY A 15 11.40 14.91 -2.59
CA GLY A 15 11.47 14.12 -1.38
C GLY A 15 11.51 12.61 -1.65
N MET A 16 10.66 12.10 -2.55
CA MET A 16 10.66 10.69 -2.96
C MET A 16 12.00 10.27 -3.60
N LEU A 17 12.54 11.08 -4.50
CA LEU A 17 13.84 10.80 -5.14
C LEU A 17 14.98 10.81 -4.12
N ASN A 18 14.92 11.71 -3.14
CA ASN A 18 15.90 11.75 -2.06
C ASN A 18 15.80 10.53 -1.14
N ASP A 19 14.58 10.09 -0.81
CA ASP A 19 14.35 8.87 -0.03
C ASP A 19 14.95 7.64 -0.73
N ILE A 20 14.77 7.49 -2.05
CA ILE A 20 15.37 6.38 -2.83
C ILE A 20 16.90 6.37 -2.67
N LYS A 21 17.57 7.50 -2.92
CA LYS A 21 19.03 7.59 -2.85
C LYS A 21 19.55 7.32 -1.43
N THR A 22 18.94 7.97 -0.43
CA THR A 22 19.38 7.81 0.96
C THR A 22 19.11 6.40 1.50
N SER A 23 18.09 5.70 0.98
CA SER A 23 17.82 4.31 1.30
C SER A 23 18.90 3.36 0.79
N GLU A 24 19.43 3.59 -0.41
CA GLU A 24 20.52 2.79 -0.97
C GLU A 24 21.78 2.90 -0.10
N ASP A 25 22.16 4.13 0.26
CA ASP A 25 23.31 4.39 1.14
C ASP A 25 23.10 3.79 2.53
N LEU A 26 21.89 3.90 3.09
CA LEU A 26 21.58 3.34 4.40
C LEU A 26 21.63 1.82 4.40
N THR A 27 21.08 1.17 3.36
CA THR A 27 21.13 -0.28 3.18
C THR A 27 22.57 -0.75 3.03
N LYS A 28 23.39 -0.05 2.23
CA LYS A 28 24.80 -0.38 2.06
C LYS A 28 25.55 -0.30 3.39
N ASN A 29 25.35 0.78 4.16
CA ASN A 29 25.98 0.94 5.47
C ASN A 29 25.55 -0.15 6.45
N PHE A 30 24.26 -0.53 6.44
CA PHE A 30 23.74 -1.61 7.26
C PHE A 30 24.41 -2.95 6.91
N LEU A 31 24.51 -3.28 5.62
CA LEU A 31 25.10 -4.53 5.15
C LEU A 31 26.62 -4.63 5.35
N VAL A 32 27.31 -3.49 5.47
CA VAL A 32 28.73 -3.47 5.89
C VAL A 32 28.87 -3.88 7.36
N ALA A 33 27.96 -3.45 8.21
CA ALA A 33 27.96 -3.80 9.63
C ALA A 33 27.39 -5.21 9.89
N HIS A 34 26.41 -5.64 9.08
CA HIS A 34 25.71 -6.92 9.21
C HIS A 34 25.67 -7.62 7.84
N PRO A 35 26.73 -8.35 7.47
CA PRO A 35 26.81 -8.98 6.15
C PRO A 35 25.72 -10.05 5.96
N PRO A 36 25.30 -10.35 4.70
CA PRO A 36 24.25 -11.34 4.42
C PRO A 36 24.52 -12.74 5.00
N THR A 37 25.79 -13.10 5.20
CA THR A 37 26.19 -14.37 5.84
C THR A 37 25.79 -14.46 7.30
N GLU A 38 25.73 -13.33 8.01
CA GLU A 38 25.26 -13.26 9.40
C GLU A 38 23.73 -13.20 9.45
N LEU A 39 23.12 -12.42 8.55
CA LEU A 39 21.67 -12.23 8.48
C LEU A 39 20.92 -13.46 7.94
N GLY A 40 21.60 -14.34 7.18
CA GLY A 40 21.00 -15.51 6.53
C GLY A 40 20.16 -15.18 5.29
N VAL A 41 20.06 -13.92 4.90
CA VAL A 41 19.23 -13.40 3.79
C VAL A 41 19.88 -12.16 3.18
N GLU A 42 19.81 -12.03 1.85
CA GLU A 42 20.14 -10.77 1.16
C GLU A 42 18.97 -9.80 1.30
N LEU A 43 19.22 -8.63 1.90
CA LEU A 43 18.22 -7.58 2.07
C LEU A 43 18.46 -6.40 1.14
N ARG A 44 17.36 -5.83 0.62
CA ARG A 44 17.31 -4.52 -0.01
C ARG A 44 16.18 -3.73 0.61
N LEU A 45 16.48 -2.57 1.18
CA LEU A 45 15.53 -1.81 1.99
C LEU A 45 15.29 -0.44 1.37
N ASN A 46 14.02 -0.08 1.24
CA ASN A 46 13.59 1.25 0.82
C ASN A 46 12.91 1.92 2.01
N ILE A 47 13.54 2.97 2.54
CA ILE A 47 13.08 3.74 3.69
C ILE A 47 12.39 4.98 3.17
N LEU A 48 11.07 5.00 3.30
CA LEU A 48 10.22 6.00 2.66
C LEU A 48 9.60 6.93 3.70
N THR A 49 9.69 8.25 3.46
CA THR A 49 9.11 9.26 4.32
C THR A 49 7.60 9.36 4.06
N SER A 50 6.78 8.98 5.05
CA SER A 50 5.31 8.90 4.91
C SER A 50 4.61 10.15 4.35
N GLY A 51 5.21 11.34 4.46
CA GLY A 51 4.63 12.59 3.94
C GLY A 51 4.93 12.87 2.46
N TYR A 52 5.90 12.19 1.86
CA TYR A 52 6.28 12.38 0.45
C TYR A 52 5.62 11.35 -0.46
N TRP A 53 5.45 10.12 0.03
CA TRP A 53 4.89 9.03 -0.75
C TRP A 53 3.37 9.00 -0.63
N PRO A 54 2.63 8.67 -1.70
CA PRO A 54 1.19 8.48 -1.63
C PRO A 54 0.86 7.49 -0.51
N ALA A 55 -0.03 7.88 0.39
CA ALA A 55 -0.48 6.99 1.45
C ALA A 55 -1.06 5.73 0.80
N SER A 56 -0.45 4.58 1.07
CA SER A 56 -1.15 3.31 0.88
C SER A 56 -2.34 3.37 1.82
N SER A 57 -3.55 3.45 1.27
CA SER A 57 -4.81 3.49 2.03
C SER A 57 -5.05 2.25 2.91
N ALA A 58 -4.14 1.28 2.85
CA ALA A 58 -4.15 0.11 3.70
C ALA A 58 -3.64 0.44 5.12
N PRO A 59 -4.27 -0.12 6.17
CA PRO A 59 -3.70 -0.12 7.53
C PRO A 59 -2.27 -0.69 7.52
N PRO A 60 -1.44 -0.43 8.55
CA PRO A 60 -0.12 -1.03 8.67
C PRO A 60 -0.24 -2.53 8.36
N SER A 61 0.50 -3.00 7.37
CA SER A 61 0.28 -4.31 6.77
C SER A 61 0.41 -5.37 7.85
N SER A 62 -0.73 -5.88 8.33
CA SER A 62 -0.75 -6.98 9.28
C SER A 62 -0.20 -8.18 8.55
N CYS A 63 0.99 -8.62 8.91
CA CYS A 63 1.59 -9.81 8.33
C CYS A 63 2.58 -10.39 9.31
N GLU A 64 2.39 -11.65 9.63
CA GLU A 64 3.30 -12.41 10.45
C GLU A 64 4.42 -12.96 9.56
N ILE A 65 5.59 -12.35 9.69
CA ILE A 65 6.77 -12.70 8.91
C ILE A 65 7.38 -14.01 9.42
N PRO A 66 7.91 -14.87 8.53
CA PRO A 66 8.55 -16.12 8.91
C PRO A 66 9.63 -15.93 9.99
N PRO A 67 9.77 -16.87 10.94
CA PRO A 67 10.76 -16.79 12.01
C PRO A 67 12.20 -16.63 11.51
N SER A 68 12.51 -17.14 10.31
CA SER A 68 13.82 -17.00 9.68
C SER A 68 14.17 -15.56 9.27
N LEU A 69 13.18 -14.70 9.01
CA LEU A 69 13.39 -13.32 8.60
C LEU A 69 13.25 -12.32 9.75
N LYS A 70 12.56 -12.71 10.82
CA LYS A 70 12.27 -11.82 11.95
C LYS A 70 13.55 -11.23 12.59
N PRO A 71 14.61 -12.01 12.92
CA PRO A 71 15.83 -11.44 13.50
C PRO A 71 16.45 -10.37 12.60
N CYS A 72 16.47 -10.62 11.30
CA CYS A 72 17.03 -9.71 10.33
C CYS A 72 16.29 -8.36 10.27
N LEU A 73 14.95 -8.39 10.31
CA LEU A 73 14.12 -7.18 10.38
C LEU A 73 14.29 -6.43 11.70
N ASP A 74 14.40 -7.15 12.82
CA ASP A 74 14.59 -6.56 14.15
C ASP A 74 15.98 -5.91 14.27
N THR A 75 17.04 -6.56 13.80
CA THR A 75 18.40 -5.99 13.73
C THR A 75 18.44 -4.71 12.90
N PHE A 76 17.77 -4.69 11.73
CA PHE A 76 17.69 -3.46 10.94
C PHE A 76 16.90 -2.35 11.65
N ARG A 77 15.79 -2.71 12.31
CA ARG A 77 14.98 -1.75 13.07
C ARG A 77 15.81 -1.08 14.16
N ASP A 78 16.57 -1.85 14.92
CA ASP A 78 17.41 -1.33 16.01
C ASP A 78 18.53 -0.43 15.47
N PHE A 79 19.21 -0.85 14.40
CA PHE A 79 20.19 -0.04 13.68
C PHE A 79 19.59 1.31 13.22
N TYR A 80 18.38 1.29 12.65
CA TYR A 80 17.72 2.49 12.16
C TYR A 80 17.33 3.45 13.29
N ILE A 81 16.71 2.94 14.36
CA ILE A 81 16.24 3.76 15.49
C ILE A 81 17.41 4.35 16.28
N GLN A 82 18.51 3.59 16.43
CA GLN A 82 19.72 4.09 17.08
C GLN A 82 20.32 5.29 16.34
N LYS A 83 20.34 5.23 15.00
CA LYS A 83 20.85 6.32 14.15
C LYS A 83 19.87 7.49 14.03
N HIS A 84 18.56 7.22 14.09
CA HIS A 84 17.51 8.20 13.87
C HIS A 84 16.53 8.26 15.06
N GLN A 85 17.00 8.82 16.17
CA GLN A 85 16.21 9.00 17.38
C GLN A 85 14.94 9.81 17.13
N GLY A 86 13.83 9.42 17.78
CA GLY A 86 12.53 10.07 17.62
C GLY A 86 11.75 9.67 16.37
N ARG A 87 12.29 8.81 15.50
CA ARG A 87 11.54 8.25 14.36
C ARG A 87 10.88 6.92 14.74
N ARG A 88 9.76 6.63 14.08
CA ARG A 88 9.08 5.33 14.13
C ARG A 88 9.16 4.65 12.77
N LEU A 89 9.64 3.41 12.74
CA LEU A 89 9.68 2.58 11.54
C LEU A 89 8.42 1.69 11.48
N THR A 90 7.76 1.66 10.33
CA THR A 90 6.63 0.78 10.04
C THR A 90 6.98 -0.01 8.78
N TRP A 91 6.91 -1.33 8.84
CA TRP A 91 7.13 -2.19 7.68
C TRP A 91 5.91 -2.17 6.76
N ASN A 92 6.13 -2.01 5.46
CA ASN A 92 5.07 -2.14 4.46
C ASN A 92 5.28 -3.38 3.59
N PHE A 93 4.73 -4.51 4.00
CA PHE A 93 4.95 -5.78 3.33
C PHE A 93 4.16 -5.95 2.01
N SER A 94 3.08 -5.19 1.83
CA SER A 94 2.26 -5.25 0.59
C SER A 94 3.00 -4.76 -0.65
N GLN A 95 4.01 -3.90 -0.48
CA GLN A 95 4.84 -3.38 -1.58
C GLN A 95 6.21 -4.06 -1.68
N GLY A 96 6.49 -5.05 -0.83
CA GLY A 96 7.75 -5.79 -0.88
C GLY A 96 7.74 -6.91 -1.91
N THR A 97 8.94 -7.29 -2.33
CA THR A 97 9.22 -8.44 -3.20
C THR A 97 10.28 -9.32 -2.57
N ALA A 98 10.30 -10.59 -2.94
CA ALA A 98 11.25 -11.57 -2.47
C ALA A 98 11.68 -12.50 -3.61
N GLU A 99 12.93 -12.94 -3.55
CA GLU A 99 13.47 -14.00 -4.39
C GLU A 99 13.63 -15.26 -3.54
N VAL A 100 12.85 -16.29 -3.86
CA VAL A 100 12.76 -17.53 -3.07
C VAL A 100 13.33 -18.68 -3.88
N ARG A 101 14.35 -19.34 -3.33
CA ARG A 101 14.84 -20.61 -3.90
C ARG A 101 13.93 -21.74 -3.44
N ALA A 102 13.17 -22.31 -4.37
CA ALA A 102 12.21 -23.36 -4.10
C ALA A 102 12.69 -24.72 -4.66
N ARG A 103 12.41 -25.78 -3.90
CA ARG A 103 12.54 -27.18 -4.32
C ARG A 103 11.15 -27.79 -4.25
N LEU A 104 10.48 -27.85 -5.40
CA LEU A 104 9.07 -28.26 -5.49
C LEU A 104 8.95 -29.69 -6.02
N SER A 105 9.70 -30.02 -7.07
CA SER A 105 9.68 -31.32 -7.74
C SER A 105 11.09 -31.89 -7.89
N GLY A 106 11.34 -33.06 -7.27
CA GLY A 106 12.64 -33.75 -7.34
C GLY A 106 13.85 -32.88 -6.92
N ASN A 107 14.94 -32.97 -7.68
CA ASN A 107 16.20 -32.24 -7.44
C ASN A 107 16.33 -30.90 -8.19
N LYS A 108 15.29 -30.47 -8.94
CA LYS A 108 15.33 -29.22 -9.70
C LYS A 108 15.09 -28.03 -8.76
N ARG A 109 15.95 -27.02 -8.88
CA ARG A 109 15.86 -25.78 -8.10
C ARG A 109 15.28 -24.68 -8.97
N HIS A 110 14.26 -23.98 -8.47
CA HIS A 110 13.68 -22.81 -9.11
C HIS A 110 13.92 -21.57 -8.25
N GLU A 111 14.15 -20.44 -8.90
CA GLU A 111 14.22 -19.12 -8.27
C GLU A 111 12.92 -18.38 -8.55
N LEU A 112 12.07 -18.29 -7.53
CA LEU A 112 10.76 -17.67 -7.62
C LEU A 112 10.87 -16.18 -7.28
N VAL A 113 10.46 -15.31 -8.20
CA VAL A 113 10.29 -13.88 -7.92
C VAL A 113 8.83 -13.65 -7.54
N VAL A 114 8.60 -13.36 -6.27
CA VAL A 114 7.27 -13.27 -5.65
C VAL A 114 7.13 -11.97 -4.84
N SER A 115 5.91 -11.59 -4.52
CA SER A 115 5.62 -10.58 -3.49
C SER A 115 5.94 -11.12 -2.09
N THR A 116 6.09 -10.23 -1.10
CA THR A 116 6.31 -10.64 0.30
C THR A 116 5.22 -11.58 0.79
N TYR A 117 3.94 -11.26 0.54
CA TYR A 117 2.83 -12.09 0.99
C TYR A 117 2.83 -13.49 0.35
N GLN A 118 3.14 -13.59 -0.94
CA GLN A 118 3.33 -14.89 -1.59
C GLN A 118 4.50 -15.66 -0.96
N MET A 119 5.62 -15.02 -0.64
CA MET A 119 6.72 -15.66 0.09
C MET A 119 6.27 -16.18 1.46
N VAL A 120 5.57 -15.36 2.25
CA VAL A 120 5.05 -15.78 3.57
C VAL A 120 4.15 -17.00 3.43
N LEU A 121 3.22 -16.99 2.47
CA LEU A 121 2.33 -18.13 2.18
C LEU A 121 3.13 -19.40 1.81
N LEU A 122 4.12 -19.28 0.93
CA LEU A 122 4.95 -20.41 0.51
C LEU A 122 5.77 -20.98 1.66
N THR A 123 6.30 -20.14 2.54
CA THR A 123 7.09 -20.60 3.70
C THR A 123 6.28 -21.39 4.72
N CYS A 124 4.95 -21.23 4.77
CA CYS A 124 4.08 -22.04 5.63
C CYS A 124 4.16 -23.54 5.28
N PHE A 125 4.48 -23.88 4.03
CA PHE A 125 4.58 -25.26 3.54
C PHE A 125 5.94 -25.91 3.78
N ASN A 126 6.89 -25.22 4.41
CA ASN A 126 8.17 -25.82 4.79
C ASN A 126 8.08 -26.72 6.04
N GLY A 127 6.91 -26.78 6.68
CA GLY A 127 6.65 -27.71 7.80
C GLY A 127 6.40 -29.15 7.34
N ASN A 128 6.08 -30.03 8.29
CA ASN A 128 5.81 -31.45 8.01
C ASN A 128 4.39 -31.71 7.47
N GLU A 129 3.60 -30.66 7.26
CA GLU A 129 2.20 -30.75 6.85
C GLU A 129 2.10 -30.78 5.31
N ASN A 130 1.52 -31.84 4.76
CA ASN A 130 1.39 -32.00 3.30
C ASN A 130 0.33 -31.08 2.68
N ALA A 131 -0.65 -30.63 3.48
CA ALA A 131 -1.70 -29.71 3.05
C ALA A 131 -2.13 -28.80 4.21
N LEU A 132 -2.48 -27.56 3.90
CA LEU A 132 -2.92 -26.55 4.84
C LEU A 132 -4.30 -26.03 4.44
N SER A 133 -5.19 -25.83 5.41
CA SER A 133 -6.50 -25.25 5.14
C SER A 133 -6.41 -23.73 4.90
N TYR A 134 -7.42 -23.17 4.25
CA TYR A 134 -7.60 -21.73 4.12
C TYR A 134 -7.51 -21.02 5.48
N ALA A 135 -8.20 -21.56 6.49
CA ALA A 135 -8.24 -20.99 7.84
C ALA A 135 -6.87 -21.05 8.55
N ASP A 136 -6.12 -22.14 8.36
CA ASP A 136 -4.76 -22.28 8.93
C ASP A 136 -3.79 -21.29 8.29
N LEU A 137 -3.81 -21.15 6.96
CA LEU A 137 -2.97 -20.18 6.27
C LEU A 137 -3.31 -18.74 6.67
N LEU A 138 -4.59 -18.39 6.78
CA LEU A 138 -5.01 -17.05 7.18
C LEU A 138 -4.58 -16.74 8.63
N SER A 139 -4.77 -17.69 9.55
CA SER A 139 -4.40 -17.50 10.97
C SER A 139 -2.89 -17.43 11.19
N ARG A 140 -2.08 -18.22 10.47
CA ARG A 140 -0.61 -18.21 10.55
C ARG A 140 0.00 -16.94 9.96
N THR A 141 -0.56 -16.42 8.86
CA THR A 141 0.04 -15.31 8.12
C THR A 141 -0.50 -13.94 8.51
N LYS A 142 -1.74 -13.87 9.03
CA LYS A 142 -2.45 -12.64 9.43
C LYS A 142 -2.52 -11.55 8.36
N ILE A 143 -2.37 -11.94 7.09
CA ILE A 143 -2.50 -11.05 5.93
C ILE A 143 -3.96 -10.57 5.85
N PRO A 144 -4.24 -9.29 5.53
CA PRO A 144 -5.60 -8.82 5.34
C PRO A 144 -6.35 -9.67 4.31
N ILE A 145 -7.62 -10.00 4.58
CA ILE A 145 -8.38 -11.00 3.81
C ILE A 145 -8.37 -10.72 2.28
N GLU A 146 -8.53 -9.47 1.89
CA GLU A 146 -8.52 -9.05 0.48
C GLU A 146 -7.17 -9.36 -0.20
N ASP A 147 -6.07 -9.01 0.46
CA ASP A 147 -4.73 -9.32 -0.02
C ASP A 147 -4.50 -10.84 0.02
N PHE A 148 -4.88 -11.51 1.10
CA PHE A 148 -4.69 -12.94 1.29
C PHE A 148 -5.30 -13.73 0.14
N LYS A 149 -6.57 -13.48 -0.20
CA LYS A 149 -7.26 -14.18 -1.29
C LYS A 149 -6.54 -14.01 -2.62
N ARG A 150 -6.20 -12.76 -2.97
CA ARG A 150 -5.54 -12.41 -4.23
C ARG A 150 -4.15 -13.05 -4.35
N HIS A 151 -3.37 -12.98 -3.28
CA HIS A 151 -2.02 -13.53 -3.23
C HIS A 151 -2.04 -15.06 -3.24
N LEU A 152 -2.96 -15.69 -2.52
CA LEU A 152 -3.13 -17.14 -2.53
C LEU A 152 -3.61 -17.65 -3.89
N GLN A 153 -4.59 -16.98 -4.50
CA GLN A 153 -5.10 -17.33 -5.83
C GLN A 153 -4.00 -17.33 -6.89
N SER A 154 -3.09 -16.35 -6.84
CA SER A 154 -1.97 -16.26 -7.77
C SER A 154 -0.99 -17.45 -7.72
N LEU A 155 -0.95 -18.19 -6.61
CA LEU A 155 -0.06 -19.33 -6.42
C LEU A 155 -0.60 -20.65 -7.00
N TYR A 156 -1.92 -20.77 -7.23
CA TYR A 156 -2.52 -21.98 -7.81
C TYR A 156 -3.26 -21.78 -9.13
N ALA A 157 -3.75 -20.57 -9.42
CA ALA A 157 -4.65 -20.36 -10.56
C ALA A 157 -3.94 -20.16 -11.91
N ASN A 158 -2.65 -19.79 -11.90
CA ASN A 158 -1.88 -19.59 -13.14
C ASN A 158 -1.24 -20.92 -13.58
N PRO A 159 -1.63 -21.50 -14.74
CA PRO A 159 -1.08 -22.78 -15.19
C PRO A 159 0.43 -22.75 -15.42
N LYS A 160 1.00 -21.60 -15.78
CA LYS A 160 2.45 -21.44 -16.00
C LYS A 160 3.26 -21.36 -14.70
N CYS A 161 2.60 -21.03 -13.58
CA CYS A 161 3.21 -20.81 -12.28
C CYS A 161 2.35 -21.46 -11.17
N ARG A 162 1.87 -22.68 -11.42
CA ARG A 162 1.02 -23.42 -10.48
C ARG A 162 1.88 -24.06 -9.39
N LEU A 163 2.18 -23.28 -8.37
CA LEU A 163 3.02 -23.68 -7.24
C LEU A 163 2.23 -24.46 -6.18
N LEU A 164 0.93 -24.17 -6.05
CA LEU A 164 0.03 -24.86 -5.14
C LEU A 164 -1.09 -25.58 -5.90
N ILE A 165 -1.59 -26.66 -5.30
CA ILE A 165 -2.78 -27.40 -5.72
C ILE A 165 -3.88 -27.07 -4.71
N LYS A 166 -5.05 -26.68 -5.21
CA LYS A 166 -6.26 -26.41 -4.42
C LYS A 166 -7.16 -27.64 -4.46
N THR A 167 -7.59 -28.10 -3.29
CA THR A 167 -8.56 -29.18 -3.10
C THR A 167 -9.75 -28.68 -2.30
N THR A 168 -10.94 -28.72 -2.89
CA THR A 168 -12.19 -28.28 -2.24
C THR A 168 -12.90 -29.49 -1.61
N ALA A 169 -13.36 -29.35 -0.37
CA ALA A 169 -14.12 -30.39 0.32
C ALA A 169 -15.43 -30.71 -0.44
N GLY A 170 -15.51 -31.90 -1.06
CA GLY A 170 -16.71 -32.35 -1.79
C GLY A 170 -16.44 -33.21 -3.03
N ASN A 171 -15.20 -33.25 -3.54
CA ASN A 171 -14.86 -34.15 -4.65
C ASN A 171 -13.43 -34.72 -4.51
N PRO A 172 -13.25 -35.86 -3.81
CA PRO A 172 -11.92 -36.46 -3.59
C PRO A 172 -11.26 -37.00 -4.88
N ASN A 173 -12.02 -37.14 -5.97
CA ASN A 173 -11.56 -37.62 -7.27
C ASN A 173 -11.51 -36.53 -8.37
N ASP A 174 -11.73 -35.25 -8.05
CA ASP A 174 -11.32 -34.15 -8.92
C ASP A 174 -10.01 -33.57 -8.34
N PRO A 175 -8.83 -34.17 -8.64
CA PRO A 175 -7.68 -33.30 -8.73
C PRO A 175 -8.07 -32.23 -9.75
N ALA A 176 -7.82 -30.96 -9.46
CA ALA A 176 -8.11 -29.85 -10.37
C ALA A 176 -7.20 -29.89 -11.62
N ASP A 177 -7.12 -31.05 -12.28
CA ASP A 177 -6.28 -31.45 -13.41
C ASP A 177 -7.14 -31.75 -14.66
N SER A 178 -8.47 -31.68 -14.56
CA SER A 178 -9.39 -31.87 -15.69
C SER A 178 -9.88 -30.54 -16.29
N GLY A 179 -8.99 -29.59 -16.60
CA GLY A 179 -9.29 -28.46 -17.51
C GLY A 179 -10.53 -27.59 -17.21
N SER A 180 -11.10 -27.66 -16.01
CA SER A 180 -12.41 -27.12 -15.68
C SER A 180 -12.30 -25.92 -14.73
N SER A 181 -13.21 -24.97 -14.95
CA SER A 181 -13.50 -23.69 -14.26
C SER A 181 -13.08 -23.51 -12.78
N GLY A 182 -12.95 -24.59 -11.99
CA GLY A 182 -12.63 -24.55 -10.55
C GLY A 182 -11.23 -24.04 -10.18
N SER A 183 -10.19 -24.28 -11.00
CA SER A 183 -8.81 -23.87 -10.66
C SER A 183 -8.59 -22.36 -10.69
N LYS A 184 -9.49 -21.58 -11.32
CA LYS A 184 -9.42 -20.11 -11.35
C LYS A 184 -10.30 -19.44 -10.30
N ARG A 185 -11.20 -20.18 -9.65
CA ARG A 185 -12.14 -19.63 -8.68
C ARG A 185 -11.40 -19.15 -7.44
N GLU A 186 -11.86 -18.05 -6.86
CA GLU A 186 -11.35 -17.51 -5.60
C GLU A 186 -11.24 -18.56 -4.49
N PRO A 187 -10.26 -18.43 -3.60
CA PRO A 187 -10.11 -19.33 -2.46
C PRO A 187 -11.24 -19.10 -1.44
N ALA A 188 -11.79 -20.20 -0.93
CA ALA A 188 -12.88 -20.24 0.04
C ALA A 188 -12.44 -20.98 1.31
N GLU A 189 -13.17 -20.80 2.40
CA GLU A 189 -12.80 -21.32 3.74
C GLU A 189 -12.71 -22.85 3.81
N GLY A 190 -13.49 -23.57 2.98
CA GLY A 190 -13.45 -25.04 2.89
C GLY A 190 -12.35 -25.59 1.98
N ASP A 191 -11.50 -24.73 1.42
CA ASP A 191 -10.41 -25.17 0.56
C ASP A 191 -9.17 -25.56 1.38
N THR A 192 -8.49 -26.58 0.88
CA THR A 192 -7.16 -26.98 1.33
C THR A 192 -6.16 -26.81 0.20
N PHE A 193 -4.91 -26.52 0.55
CA PHE A 193 -3.84 -26.23 -0.38
C PHE A 193 -2.65 -27.12 -0.08
N SER A 194 -2.02 -27.66 -1.11
CA SER A 194 -0.78 -28.45 -1.01
C SER A 194 0.26 -27.96 -2.03
N VAL A 195 1.53 -28.26 -1.80
CA VAL A 195 2.59 -27.93 -2.75
C VAL A 195 2.47 -28.79 -4.00
N ASN A 196 2.59 -28.18 -5.18
CA ASN A 196 2.61 -28.90 -6.44
C ASN A 196 3.97 -29.60 -6.66
N SER A 197 4.06 -30.87 -6.25
CA SER A 197 5.25 -31.70 -6.42
C SER A 197 5.58 -32.05 -7.88
N GLU A 198 4.68 -31.75 -8.82
CA GLU A 198 4.87 -31.98 -10.25
C GLU A 198 5.15 -30.67 -11.00
N PHE A 199 5.37 -29.57 -10.28
CA PHE A 199 5.67 -28.29 -10.90
C PHE A 199 6.91 -28.40 -11.80
N GLU A 200 6.76 -28.07 -13.08
CA GLU A 200 7.85 -27.96 -14.02
C GLU A 200 7.78 -26.63 -14.78
N SER A 201 8.92 -25.97 -14.89
CA SER A 201 9.09 -24.77 -15.68
C SER A 201 10.32 -24.89 -16.56
N LYS A 202 10.22 -24.39 -17.80
CA LYS A 202 11.37 -24.26 -18.70
C LYS A 202 12.38 -23.22 -18.20
N LEU A 203 11.96 -22.31 -17.32
CA LEU A 203 12.78 -21.26 -16.76
C LEU A 203 13.22 -21.60 -15.33
N VAL A 204 14.51 -21.42 -15.05
CA VAL A 204 15.07 -21.52 -13.70
C VAL A 204 14.50 -20.39 -12.83
N ARG A 205 14.49 -19.16 -13.36
CA ARG A 205 13.91 -17.99 -12.71
C ARG A 205 12.48 -17.79 -13.17
N VAL A 206 11.52 -17.90 -12.26
CA VAL A 206 10.07 -17.84 -12.52
C VAL A 206 9.47 -16.65 -11.78
N LYS A 207 8.93 -15.67 -12.50
CA LYS A 207 8.19 -14.56 -11.90
C LYS A 207 6.73 -14.96 -11.74
N VAL A 208 6.22 -14.91 -10.51
CA VAL A 208 4.82 -15.23 -10.21
C VAL A 208 4.02 -13.93 -10.22
N PRO A 209 3.21 -13.67 -11.26
CA PRO A 209 2.43 -12.45 -11.33
C PRO A 209 1.27 -12.52 -10.32
N LEU A 210 0.96 -11.38 -9.69
CA LEU A 210 -0.32 -11.23 -9.00
C LEU A 210 -1.44 -11.21 -10.03
N ILE A 211 -2.54 -11.88 -9.69
CA ILE A 211 -3.75 -11.81 -10.51
C ILE A 211 -4.28 -10.39 -10.39
N ARG A 212 -4.47 -9.76 -11.56
CA ARG A 212 -5.17 -8.48 -11.65
C ARG A 212 -6.66 -8.82 -11.68
N ASP A 213 -7.44 -8.23 -10.79
CA ASP A 213 -8.89 -8.30 -10.89
C ASP A 213 -9.29 -7.84 -12.29
N ALA A 214 -10.21 -8.55 -12.94
CA ALA A 214 -10.79 -8.12 -14.21
C ALA A 214 -11.74 -6.93 -14.05
N ASP A 215 -11.67 -6.21 -12.92
CA ASP A 215 -12.45 -5.03 -12.64
C ASP A 215 -11.71 -3.78 -13.18
N PRO A 216 -12.20 -3.15 -14.26
CA PRO A 216 -11.56 -2.00 -14.88
C PRO A 216 -11.49 -0.78 -13.95
N THR A 217 -12.24 -0.79 -12.84
CA THR A 217 -12.26 0.31 -11.87
C THR A 217 -11.05 0.33 -10.93
N ARG A 218 -10.34 -0.80 -10.76
CA ARG A 218 -9.12 -0.88 -9.92
C ARG A 218 -7.82 -0.55 -10.68
N ILE A 219 -7.92 -0.08 -11.93
CA ILE A 219 -6.79 0.15 -12.84
C ILE A 219 -5.91 1.38 -12.47
N ALA A 220 -6.24 2.23 -11.48
CA ALA A 220 -5.31 3.30 -11.04
C ALA A 220 -4.52 2.97 -9.79
N GLN A 221 -3.45 2.22 -9.94
CA GLN A 221 -2.22 2.48 -9.16
C GLN A 221 -0.99 2.51 -10.08
N ASP A 222 -1.17 3.00 -11.31
CA ASP A 222 -0.09 3.55 -12.14
C ASP A 222 -0.33 5.07 -12.26
N PRO A 223 0.66 5.96 -12.01
CA PRO A 223 0.42 7.41 -11.91
C PRO A 223 0.17 8.13 -13.23
N GLY A 224 -0.10 7.41 -14.31
CA GLY A 224 -0.25 7.95 -15.66
C GLY A 224 -1.61 7.63 -16.24
N VAL A 225 -2.49 8.64 -16.26
CA VAL A 225 -3.72 8.71 -17.06
C VAL A 225 -4.89 7.84 -16.55
N GLN A 226 -5.73 8.43 -15.71
CA GLN A 226 -7.16 8.10 -15.66
C GLN A 226 -7.98 9.28 -16.16
N GLU A 227 -8.48 9.14 -17.39
CA GLU A 227 -9.67 9.86 -17.85
C GLU A 227 -10.89 9.04 -17.38
N GLY A 228 -11.48 9.48 -16.27
CA GLY A 228 -12.70 8.93 -15.69
C GLY A 228 -13.12 9.83 -14.54
N THR A 229 -14.34 10.32 -14.59
CA THR A 229 -14.85 11.55 -13.94
C THR A 229 -14.92 11.58 -12.41
N ASP A 230 -14.43 10.56 -11.69
CA ASP A 230 -14.38 10.55 -10.23
C ASP A 230 -12.97 10.83 -9.71
N MET A 231 -12.84 11.97 -9.03
CA MET A 231 -11.60 12.41 -8.41
C MET A 231 -11.21 11.46 -7.26
N PRO A 232 -9.94 11.05 -7.13
CA PRO A 232 -9.51 10.15 -6.05
C PRO A 232 -9.85 10.72 -4.68
N ALA A 233 -10.32 9.88 -3.75
CA ALA A 233 -10.74 10.31 -2.41
C ALA A 233 -9.66 11.10 -1.64
N SER A 234 -8.39 10.75 -1.81
CA SER A 234 -7.26 11.47 -1.23
C SER A 234 -7.10 12.89 -1.80
N VAL A 235 -7.36 13.07 -3.10
CA VAL A 235 -7.35 14.40 -3.75
C VAL A 235 -8.54 15.22 -3.26
N GLU A 236 -9.71 14.60 -3.06
CA GLU A 236 -10.87 15.27 -2.50
C GLU A 236 -10.61 15.75 -1.06
N GLU A 237 -9.95 14.92 -0.26
CA GLU A 237 -9.52 15.25 1.10
C GLU A 237 -8.47 16.39 1.11
N ASP A 238 -7.46 16.34 0.23
CA ASP A 238 -6.49 17.42 0.07
C ASP A 238 -7.17 18.74 -0.34
N ARG A 239 -8.18 18.69 -1.23
CA ARG A 239 -8.97 19.88 -1.61
C ARG A 239 -9.75 20.45 -0.43
N LYS A 240 -10.30 19.60 0.45
CA LYS A 240 -10.98 20.04 1.69
C LYS A 240 -10.00 20.80 2.60
N HIS A 241 -8.83 20.23 2.87
CA HIS A 241 -7.80 20.84 3.71
C HIS A 241 -7.26 22.15 3.11
N LEU A 242 -6.98 22.18 1.80
CA LEU A 242 -6.54 23.40 1.12
C LEU A 242 -7.60 24.51 1.18
N THR A 243 -8.88 24.16 1.05
CA THR A 243 -9.98 25.12 1.18
C THR A 243 -10.05 25.70 2.58
N GLU A 244 -9.96 24.87 3.63
CA GLU A 244 -9.91 25.34 5.03
C GLU A 244 -8.71 26.27 5.28
N ALA A 245 -7.52 25.90 4.79
CA ALA A 245 -6.31 26.70 4.95
C ALA A 245 -6.42 28.08 4.28
N VAL A 246 -7.04 28.16 3.10
CA VAL A 246 -7.28 29.43 2.40
C VAL A 246 -8.31 30.29 3.15
N ILE A 247 -9.40 29.69 3.65
CA ILE A 247 -10.40 30.40 4.46
C ILE A 247 -9.74 31.02 5.69
N VAL A 248 -8.98 30.23 6.45
CA VAL A 248 -8.25 30.70 7.65
C VAL A 248 -7.27 31.81 7.29
N ARG A 249 -6.53 31.68 6.18
CA ARG A 249 -5.58 32.72 5.72
C ARG A 249 -6.27 34.05 5.42
N ILE A 250 -7.43 34.03 4.75
CA ILE A 250 -8.21 35.24 4.44
C ILE A 250 -8.79 35.85 5.72
N MET A 251 -9.43 35.02 6.54
CA MET A 251 -10.08 35.45 7.79
C MET A 251 -9.07 36.03 8.79
N LYS A 252 -7.88 35.43 8.90
CA LYS A 252 -6.78 35.96 9.73
C LYS A 252 -6.29 37.34 9.28
N SER A 253 -6.34 37.62 7.97
CA SER A 253 -5.90 38.91 7.43
C SER A 253 -6.96 40.00 7.53
N ARG A 254 -8.25 39.66 7.37
CA ARG A 254 -9.34 40.63 7.31
C ARG A 254 -10.12 40.76 8.62
N LEU A 255 -9.99 39.79 9.52
CA LEU A 255 -10.68 39.63 10.81
C LEU A 255 -12.21 39.50 10.73
N VAL A 256 -12.87 40.23 9.83
CA VAL A 256 -14.31 40.21 9.60
C VAL A 256 -14.59 40.19 8.09
N VAL A 257 -15.36 39.23 7.61
CA VAL A 257 -15.68 39.08 6.18
C VAL A 257 -17.12 38.62 5.97
N GLU A 258 -17.82 39.19 4.98
CA GLU A 258 -19.15 38.73 4.54
C GLU A 258 -19.05 37.42 3.74
N HIS A 259 -20.04 36.54 3.87
CA HIS A 259 -20.10 35.23 3.22
C HIS A 259 -19.82 35.28 1.71
N ASN A 260 -20.50 36.17 0.98
CA ASN A 260 -20.32 36.26 -0.48
C ASN A 260 -18.90 36.70 -0.86
N GLN A 261 -18.34 37.65 -0.11
CA GLN A 261 -16.96 38.13 -0.33
C GLN A 261 -15.96 37.01 -0.05
N LEU A 262 -16.16 36.26 1.05
CA LEU A 262 -15.31 35.13 1.41
C LEU A 262 -15.35 34.04 0.33
N VAL A 263 -16.53 33.69 -0.18
CA VAL A 263 -16.67 32.70 -1.27
C VAL A 263 -15.90 33.14 -2.52
N VAL A 264 -16.01 34.42 -2.92
CA VAL A 264 -15.30 34.97 -4.08
C VAL A 264 -13.79 34.95 -3.87
N GLU A 265 -13.30 35.37 -2.70
CA GLU A 265 -11.86 35.39 -2.42
C GLU A 265 -11.25 33.99 -2.35
N VAL A 266 -11.94 33.04 -1.70
CA VAL A 266 -11.52 31.64 -1.65
C VAL A 266 -11.45 31.04 -3.05
N THR A 267 -12.47 31.28 -3.87
CA THR A 267 -12.50 30.81 -5.27
C THR A 267 -11.34 31.39 -6.07
N LYS A 268 -11.10 32.69 -5.96
CA LYS A 268 -9.99 33.39 -6.64
C LYS A 268 -8.62 32.85 -6.22
N HIS A 269 -8.42 32.54 -4.94
CA HIS A 269 -7.17 31.97 -4.45
C HIS A 269 -6.92 30.53 -4.94
N LEU A 270 -7.99 29.75 -5.11
CA LEU A 270 -7.90 28.34 -5.49
C LEU A 270 -8.00 28.10 -6.99
N GLN A 271 -8.46 29.07 -7.80
CA GLN A 271 -8.74 28.91 -9.24
C GLN A 271 -7.57 28.33 -10.06
N ASN A 272 -6.32 28.62 -9.67
CA ASN A 272 -5.12 28.10 -10.35
C ASN A 272 -4.86 26.61 -10.05
N ARG A 273 -5.57 26.01 -9.09
CA ARG A 273 -5.45 24.60 -8.71
C ARG A 273 -6.73 23.82 -8.97
N PHE A 274 -7.88 24.36 -8.58
CA PHE A 274 -9.21 23.82 -8.85
C PHE A 274 -10.28 24.87 -8.54
N THR A 275 -11.48 24.69 -9.09
CA THR A 275 -12.63 25.55 -8.79
C THR A 275 -13.47 24.92 -7.67
N PRO A 276 -13.37 25.39 -6.41
CA PRO A 276 -14.20 24.88 -5.32
C PRO A 276 -15.69 25.20 -5.56
N THR A 277 -16.57 24.25 -5.28
CA THR A 277 -18.02 24.52 -5.31
C THR A 277 -18.42 25.38 -4.11
N PRO A 278 -19.42 26.27 -4.23
CA PRO A 278 -19.93 27.04 -3.09
C PRO A 278 -20.39 26.15 -1.92
N ALA A 279 -20.94 24.96 -2.23
CA ALA A 279 -21.32 23.98 -1.23
C ALA A 279 -20.13 23.45 -0.42
N LEU A 280 -18.99 23.17 -1.07
CA LEU A 280 -17.76 22.76 -0.40
C LEU A 280 -17.26 23.86 0.54
N ILE A 281 -17.18 25.11 0.06
CA ILE A 281 -16.73 26.26 0.87
C ILE A 281 -17.63 26.43 2.10
N LYS A 282 -18.95 26.39 1.92
CA LYS A 282 -19.91 26.47 3.02
C LYS A 282 -19.69 25.36 4.05
N GLN A 283 -19.56 24.11 3.60
CA GLN A 283 -19.31 22.98 4.49
C GLN A 283 -18.00 23.15 5.28
N ARG A 284 -16.95 23.71 4.65
CA ARG A 284 -15.67 23.98 5.31
C ARG A 284 -15.76 25.11 6.34
N ILE A 285 -16.54 26.15 6.07
CA ILE A 285 -16.80 27.24 7.03
C ILE A 285 -17.50 26.70 8.28
N GLU A 286 -18.55 25.87 8.13
CA GLU A 286 -19.22 25.30 9.32
C GLU A 286 -18.26 24.48 10.19
N ARG A 287 -17.39 23.66 9.57
CA ARG A 287 -16.35 22.92 10.32
C ARG A 287 -15.35 23.83 11.03
N LEU A 288 -15.02 24.99 10.47
CA LEU A 288 -14.14 25.95 11.12
C LEU A 288 -14.83 26.68 12.28
N ILE A 289 -16.15 26.85 12.23
CA ILE A 289 -16.96 27.35 13.35
C ILE A 289 -17.02 26.31 14.47
N GLU A 290 -17.29 25.04 14.14
CA GLU A 290 -17.28 23.93 15.12
C GLU A 290 -15.93 23.78 15.83
N ARG A 291 -14.83 24.15 15.16
CA ARG A 291 -13.46 24.14 15.70
C ARG A 291 -13.05 25.48 16.34
N GLU A 292 -13.98 26.41 16.51
CA GLU A 292 -13.77 27.71 17.16
C GLU A 292 -12.70 28.60 16.48
N TYR A 293 -12.43 28.40 15.18
CA TYR A 293 -11.58 29.31 14.40
C TYR A 293 -12.35 30.54 13.91
N LEU A 294 -13.67 30.39 13.72
CA LEU A 294 -14.58 31.41 13.21
C LEU A 294 -15.86 31.42 14.04
N GLU A 295 -16.53 32.56 14.08
CA GLU A 295 -17.91 32.67 14.57
C GLU A 295 -18.78 33.45 13.59
N ARG A 296 -20.10 33.31 13.73
CA ARG A 296 -21.05 34.19 13.04
C ARG A 296 -21.27 35.42 13.90
N SER A 297 -21.30 36.59 13.27
CA SER A 297 -21.68 37.81 13.95
C SER A 297 -23.10 37.71 14.53
N GLU A 298 -23.27 38.17 15.77
CA GLU A 298 -24.57 38.21 16.46
C GLU A 298 -25.58 39.10 15.73
N LYS A 299 -25.10 40.13 15.02
CA LYS A 299 -25.92 41.12 14.33
C LYS A 299 -26.34 40.68 12.93
N ASP A 300 -25.46 39.95 12.23
CA ASP A 300 -25.73 39.46 10.88
C ASP A 300 -25.10 38.07 10.66
N ARG A 301 -25.95 37.07 10.44
CA ARG A 301 -25.55 35.67 10.18
C ARG A 301 -24.76 35.48 8.88
N LYS A 302 -24.73 36.49 8.00
CA LYS A 302 -23.92 36.51 6.77
C LYS A 302 -22.49 36.99 6.98
N VAL A 303 -22.15 37.49 8.17
CA VAL A 303 -20.81 37.98 8.50
C VAL A 303 -20.12 36.99 9.42
N TYR A 304 -18.86 36.70 9.11
CA TYR A 304 -18.00 35.85 9.92
C TYR A 304 -16.91 36.67 10.61
N ASN A 305 -16.61 36.36 11.87
CA ASN A 305 -15.49 36.92 12.62
C ASN A 305 -14.42 35.84 12.83
N TYR A 306 -13.15 36.23 12.82
CA TYR A 306 -12.02 35.37 13.16
C TYR A 306 -11.77 35.37 14.68
N LEU A 307 -11.60 34.18 15.28
CA LEU A 307 -11.51 34.00 16.74
C LEU A 307 -10.10 33.74 17.28
N ALA A 308 -9.12 33.45 16.42
CA ALA A 308 -7.79 32.96 16.81
C ALA A 308 -6.67 34.00 16.72
#